data_AF-A0A7X7HTJ2-F1
#
_entry.id   AF-A0A7X7HTJ2-F1
#
_cell.length_a   1.000
_cell.length_b   1.000
_cell.length_c   1.000
_cell.angle_alpha   90.00
_cell.angle_beta   90.00
_cell.angle_gamma   90.00
#
_symmetry.space_group_name_H-M   'P 1'
#
loop_
_entity.id
_entity.type
_entity.pdbx_description
1 polymer ?
#
loop_
_entity_poly.entity_id
_entity_poly.type
_entity_poly.pdbx_seq_one_letter_code
_entity_poly.pdbx_strand_id
1 'polypeptide(L)'
;MTTVIDAPRDLERTGSPPTAQAKRDNWLIVVATLAAFSLIGTIVAVGIAIADRDSGGGGGASGGAVTVEVELGDLYINPAAIEVPAGATVTFEVTNAGAMPHDFVVGELGATSMMDPGATETLVVEGIDSSMQAWCSVAGHREAGMEADITVTGGDAGAHDDHGATTGTETATGNFAEIDFNAAPGPDWVPFDPVLQPAPGGTNHEIALSMEETVLEVAPGVTQEIWTFNEQFPGPIMRGKVGDIFTVTLTNNGTMGHSLDFHASKVAMNDEMRTIQPGESLVYQFEAKYAGAFMYHCGTAPTLHHIGNGMHGALIIDPPDLAPVDKEFVFVQSEIYTGPEGEPGDLTKMQNEEWDAVVFNGYVNQYVHAPIETEVDERIRVWVIDNGPSENSSFHIVGTIFDTVFKEGTKLLEPDARQGGSQALDLQPAQGGYVEFTFDEPGMYVGVTHKFANVGKGAQIVF
;
A
#
# COMPACT_ATOMS: atom_id res chain seq x y z
N MET A 1 -48.55 4.14 -76.29
CA MET A 1 -47.45 3.15 -76.21
C MET A 1 -46.96 3.15 -74.77
N THR A 2 -47.51 2.21 -73.98
CA THR A 2 -46.86 1.27 -73.02
C THR A 2 -45.57 1.76 -72.32
N THR A 3 -45.29 1.68 -71.00
CA THR A 3 -45.95 1.24 -69.75
C THR A 3 -44.95 1.46 -68.58
N VAL A 4 -45.38 2.08 -67.45
CA VAL A 4 -45.31 1.72 -65.98
C VAL A 4 -43.92 1.30 -65.39
N ILE A 5 -43.47 1.52 -64.14
CA ILE A 5 -44.02 1.37 -62.76
C ILE A 5 -43.04 2.11 -61.79
N ASP A 6 -43.39 3.09 -60.93
CA ASP A 6 -44.11 3.11 -59.62
C ASP A 6 -43.30 2.66 -58.36
N ALA A 7 -42.70 3.66 -57.67
CA ALA A 7 -42.86 4.06 -56.26
C ALA A 7 -42.40 3.14 -55.07
N PRO A 8 -42.47 3.60 -53.79
CA PRO A 8 -41.31 3.77 -52.89
C PRO A 8 -41.52 3.06 -51.53
N ARG A 9 -40.67 3.29 -50.51
CA ARG A 9 -41.08 3.37 -49.08
C ARG A 9 -39.95 3.74 -48.12
N ASP A 10 -40.20 4.81 -47.38
CA ASP A 10 -39.67 5.09 -46.05
C ASP A 10 -40.02 3.96 -45.06
N LEU A 11 -39.09 3.64 -44.15
CA LEU A 11 -39.38 2.85 -42.95
C LEU A 11 -39.15 3.72 -41.71
N GLU A 12 -40.26 4.00 -41.06
CA GLU A 12 -40.39 4.64 -39.76
C GLU A 12 -39.66 3.86 -38.68
N ARG A 13 -38.92 4.61 -37.86
CA ARG A 13 -38.32 4.17 -36.60
C ARG A 13 -39.44 3.96 -35.57
N THR A 14 -39.86 2.70 -35.40
CA THR A 14 -40.72 2.28 -34.29
C THR A 14 -40.01 1.17 -33.51
N GLY A 15 -39.87 1.38 -32.19
CA GLY A 15 -39.24 0.43 -31.29
C GLY A 15 -38.82 1.07 -29.98
N SER A 16 -39.79 1.34 -29.11
CA SER A 16 -39.52 1.56 -27.67
C SER A 16 -39.02 0.26 -27.03
N PRO A 17 -38.11 0.32 -26.04
CA PRO A 17 -37.65 -0.88 -25.34
C PRO A 17 -38.79 -1.46 -24.48
N PRO A 18 -38.81 -2.79 -24.27
CA PRO A 18 -39.87 -3.42 -23.49
C PRO A 18 -39.77 -3.05 -22.01
N THR A 19 -40.90 -2.61 -21.47
CA THR A 19 -41.17 -2.44 -20.05
C THR A 19 -41.03 -3.77 -19.30
N ALA A 20 -40.07 -3.86 -18.38
CA ALA A 20 -40.00 -4.95 -17.41
C ALA A 20 -41.07 -4.73 -16.32
N GLN A 21 -42.15 -5.50 -16.39
CA GLN A 21 -43.17 -5.53 -15.33
C GLN A 21 -42.88 -6.68 -14.36
N ALA A 22 -42.87 -6.32 -13.09
CA ALA A 22 -42.54 -7.09 -11.91
C ALA A 22 -43.24 -8.46 -11.76
N LYS A 23 -42.43 -9.44 -11.35
CA LYS A 23 -42.71 -10.51 -10.36
C LYS A 23 -41.49 -10.47 -9.42
N ARG A 24 -41.52 -9.81 -8.25
CA ARG A 24 -42.15 -10.25 -6.99
C ARG A 24 -42.19 -11.77 -6.89
N ASP A 25 -41.09 -12.34 -6.38
CA ASP A 25 -41.07 -13.15 -5.14
C ASP A 25 -39.65 -13.71 -4.93
N ASN A 26 -39.23 -13.77 -3.67
CA ASN A 26 -37.92 -14.18 -3.10
C ASN A 26 -36.90 -13.07 -2.82
N TRP A 27 -37.34 -12.07 -2.05
CA TRP A 27 -36.48 -11.17 -1.29
C TRP A 27 -36.70 -11.43 0.21
N LEU A 28 -36.24 -12.58 0.71
CA LEU A 28 -36.36 -12.96 2.13
C LEU A 28 -35.26 -13.92 2.65
N ILE A 29 -34.10 -14.03 1.96
CA ILE A 29 -32.97 -14.88 2.43
C ILE A 29 -31.63 -14.12 2.55
N VAL A 30 -31.51 -12.86 2.11
CA VAL A 30 -30.23 -12.11 2.18
C VAL A 30 -30.26 -10.94 3.18
N VAL A 31 -31.33 -10.83 3.99
CA VAL A 31 -31.46 -9.78 5.03
C VAL A 31 -31.33 -10.36 6.46
N ALA A 32 -30.91 -11.63 6.61
CA ALA A 32 -30.78 -12.29 7.92
C ALA A 32 -29.33 -12.51 8.41
N THR A 33 -28.32 -11.95 7.73
CA THR A 33 -26.91 -12.01 8.20
C THR A 33 -26.20 -10.66 8.23
N LEU A 34 -26.97 -9.56 8.14
CA LEU A 34 -26.48 -8.18 8.32
C LEU A 34 -27.12 -7.47 9.51
N ALA A 35 -27.71 -8.24 10.44
CA ALA A 35 -28.30 -7.73 11.66
C ALA A 35 -28.06 -8.70 12.82
N ALA A 36 -26.80 -8.89 13.19
CA ALA A 36 -26.40 -9.26 14.55
C ALA A 36 -25.15 -8.45 14.89
N PHE A 37 -25.33 -7.13 14.98
CA PHE A 37 -24.48 -6.27 15.78
C PHE A 37 -24.37 -6.86 17.18
N SER A 38 -23.16 -6.88 17.74
CA SER A 38 -22.89 -6.16 18.97
C SER A 38 -21.39 -6.03 19.19
N LEU A 39 -20.89 -4.81 18.95
CA LEU A 39 -19.79 -4.28 19.72
C LEU A 39 -20.23 -4.31 21.19
N ILE A 40 -19.83 -5.36 21.90
CA ILE A 40 -19.73 -5.36 23.36
C ILE A 40 -18.25 -5.66 23.60
N GLY A 41 -17.50 -4.63 24.00
CA GLY A 41 -16.32 -4.86 24.82
C GLY A 41 -16.82 -5.55 26.08
N THR A 42 -16.90 -6.88 26.03
CA THR A 42 -17.38 -7.67 27.15
C THR A 42 -16.17 -7.83 28.04
N ILE A 43 -16.03 -6.95 29.03
CA ILE A 43 -15.19 -7.24 30.18
C ILE A 43 -15.81 -8.48 30.82
N VAL A 44 -15.21 -9.65 30.59
CA VAL A 44 -15.57 -10.87 31.31
C VAL A 44 -15.00 -10.71 32.71
N ALA A 45 -15.77 -10.08 33.60
CA ALA A 45 -15.48 -10.14 35.03
C ALA A 45 -15.74 -11.58 35.50
N VAL A 46 -14.66 -12.30 35.80
CA VAL A 46 -14.70 -13.70 36.25
C VAL A 46 -15.57 -13.81 37.50
N GLY A 47 -16.75 -14.41 37.37
CA GLY A 47 -17.62 -14.76 38.49
C GLY A 47 -17.07 -15.96 39.24
N ILE A 48 -16.47 -15.72 40.41
CA ILE A 48 -16.00 -16.80 41.29
C ILE A 48 -17.22 -17.56 41.83
N ALA A 49 -17.45 -18.78 41.34
CA ALA A 49 -18.39 -19.71 41.95
C ALA A 49 -17.76 -20.31 43.22
N ILE A 50 -17.93 -19.64 44.37
CA ILE A 50 -17.56 -20.21 45.67
C ILE A 50 -18.70 -21.12 46.13
N ALA A 51 -18.48 -22.44 46.03
CA ALA A 51 -19.32 -23.41 46.71
C ALA A 51 -19.04 -23.32 48.22
N ASP A 52 -19.98 -22.75 48.95
CA ASP A 52 -19.90 -22.52 50.39
C ASP A 52 -19.85 -23.85 51.16
N ARG A 53 -18.72 -24.11 51.84
CA ARG A 53 -18.60 -25.09 52.93
C ARG A 53 -17.65 -24.57 53.99
N ASP A 54 -18.26 -24.01 55.03
CA ASP A 54 -17.84 -23.89 56.42
C ASP A 54 -16.41 -24.28 56.83
N SER A 55 -15.81 -23.34 57.57
CA SER A 55 -14.86 -23.52 58.70
C SER A 55 -13.35 -23.56 58.43
N GLY A 56 -12.72 -22.38 58.56
CA GLY A 56 -11.61 -22.18 59.51
C GLY A 56 -10.16 -22.35 59.01
N GLY A 57 -9.35 -21.30 59.19
CA GLY A 57 -7.89 -21.38 59.33
C GLY A 57 -7.11 -20.64 58.24
N GLY A 58 -6.33 -19.63 58.65
CA GLY A 58 -5.50 -18.82 57.77
C GLY A 58 -4.43 -19.63 57.02
N GLY A 59 -4.29 -19.30 55.74
CA GLY A 59 -3.24 -19.74 54.81
C GLY A 59 -3.25 -18.81 53.60
N GLY A 60 -2.07 -18.44 53.09
CA GLY A 60 -1.92 -17.50 51.97
C GLY A 60 -2.78 -17.91 50.76
N ALA A 61 -3.36 -16.92 50.09
CA ALA A 61 -4.15 -17.15 48.89
C ALA A 61 -3.24 -17.75 47.79
N SER A 62 -3.30 -19.07 47.64
CA SER A 62 -2.79 -19.75 46.45
C SER A 62 -3.69 -19.39 45.28
N GLY A 63 -3.09 -18.97 44.15
CA GLY A 63 -3.77 -18.62 42.92
C GLY A 63 -4.84 -19.65 42.54
N GLY A 64 -6.09 -19.19 42.44
CA GLY A 64 -7.18 -20.02 41.94
C GLY A 64 -6.94 -20.35 40.47
N ALA A 65 -7.22 -21.58 40.06
CA ALA A 65 -7.21 -21.96 38.65
C ALA A 65 -8.35 -21.23 37.91
N VAL A 66 -8.04 -20.52 36.84
CA VAL A 66 -9.01 -19.78 36.01
C VAL A 66 -9.08 -20.45 34.64
N THR A 67 -10.28 -20.70 34.11
CA THR A 67 -10.46 -21.15 32.73
C THR A 67 -11.02 -20.00 31.88
N VAL A 68 -10.45 -19.78 30.70
CA VAL A 68 -10.87 -18.76 29.74
C VAL A 68 -11.12 -19.42 28.39
N GLU A 69 -12.32 -19.27 27.85
CA GLU A 69 -12.62 -19.68 26.47
C GLU A 69 -12.09 -18.60 25.50
N VAL A 70 -11.38 -19.02 24.47
CA VAL A 70 -10.78 -18.15 23.45
C VAL A 70 -11.18 -18.63 22.07
N GLU A 71 -11.72 -17.74 21.27
CA GLU A 71 -12.04 -17.98 19.86
C GLU A 71 -11.05 -17.22 18.97
N LEU A 72 -10.43 -17.93 18.02
CA LEU A 72 -9.56 -17.39 16.99
C LEU A 72 -10.37 -17.28 15.69
N GLY A 73 -10.60 -16.05 15.21
CA GLY A 73 -11.10 -15.80 13.86
C GLY A 73 -9.98 -15.38 12.92
N ASP A 74 -10.27 -15.24 11.62
CA ASP A 74 -9.24 -15.06 10.58
C ASP A 74 -8.20 -13.97 10.87
N LEU A 75 -8.59 -12.86 11.52
CA LEU A 75 -7.70 -11.76 11.92
C LEU A 75 -8.12 -11.14 13.28
N TYR A 76 -8.66 -11.94 14.20
CA TYR A 76 -9.02 -11.45 15.54
C TYR A 76 -8.98 -12.55 16.59
N ILE A 77 -8.81 -12.14 17.85
CA ILE A 77 -8.96 -13.00 19.03
C ILE A 77 -10.15 -12.49 19.86
N ASN A 78 -11.03 -13.40 20.29
CA ASN A 78 -12.17 -13.08 21.13
C ASN A 78 -12.18 -13.96 22.40
N PRO A 79 -12.21 -13.37 23.61
CA PRO A 79 -12.22 -11.93 23.87
C PRO A 79 -10.87 -11.27 23.59
N ALA A 80 -10.90 -10.02 23.13
CA ALA A 80 -9.69 -9.20 22.91
C ALA A 80 -9.10 -8.62 24.20
N ALA A 81 -9.80 -8.74 25.33
CA ALA A 81 -9.32 -8.33 26.65
C ALA A 81 -9.70 -9.38 27.69
N ILE A 82 -8.71 -9.88 28.43
CA ILE A 82 -8.80 -10.98 29.39
C ILE A 82 -8.26 -10.48 30.73
N GLU A 83 -9.05 -10.59 31.81
CA GLU A 83 -8.58 -10.26 33.16
C GLU A 83 -8.27 -11.53 33.95
N VAL A 84 -7.07 -11.60 34.53
CA VAL A 84 -6.62 -12.75 35.32
C VAL A 84 -6.08 -12.30 36.68
N PRO A 85 -6.26 -13.05 37.78
CA PRO A 85 -5.63 -12.71 39.06
C PRO A 85 -4.10 -12.89 39.03
N ALA A 86 -3.37 -12.06 39.75
CA ALA A 86 -1.92 -12.21 39.90
C ALA A 86 -1.55 -13.60 40.45
N GLY A 87 -0.58 -14.26 39.84
CA GLY A 87 -0.08 -15.57 40.25
C GLY A 87 -1.06 -16.73 40.03
N ALA A 88 -2.10 -16.53 39.21
CA ALA A 88 -3.04 -17.59 38.85
C ALA A 88 -2.42 -18.58 37.85
N THR A 89 -2.86 -19.84 37.93
CA THR A 89 -2.77 -20.80 36.83
C THR A 89 -3.99 -20.60 35.94
N VAL A 90 -3.78 -20.32 34.66
CA VAL A 90 -4.83 -20.04 33.68
C VAL A 90 -4.88 -21.14 32.62
N THR A 91 -6.05 -21.70 32.41
CA THR A 91 -6.35 -22.67 31.37
C THR A 91 -7.11 -21.97 30.25
N PHE A 92 -6.50 -21.79 29.10
CA PHE A 92 -7.14 -21.28 27.88
C PHE A 92 -7.72 -22.45 27.09
N GLU A 93 -9.02 -22.44 26.84
CA GLU A 93 -9.70 -23.35 25.91
C GLU A 93 -9.87 -22.63 24.58
N VAL A 94 -8.94 -22.88 23.66
CA VAL A 94 -8.78 -22.13 22.40
C VAL A 94 -9.47 -22.89 21.27
N THR A 95 -10.33 -22.23 20.52
CA THR A 95 -11.01 -22.78 19.34
C THR A 95 -10.71 -21.91 18.12
N ASN A 96 -10.29 -22.52 17.02
CA ASN A 96 -10.18 -21.84 15.73
C ASN A 96 -11.55 -21.85 15.03
N ALA A 97 -12.20 -20.69 14.98
CA ALA A 97 -13.47 -20.47 14.26
C ALA A 97 -13.26 -19.80 12.87
N GLY A 98 -12.03 -19.42 12.53
CA GLY A 98 -11.63 -18.88 11.23
C GLY A 98 -11.60 -19.91 10.10
N ALA A 99 -11.37 -19.43 8.88
CA ALA A 99 -11.16 -20.24 7.68
C ALA A 99 -9.66 -20.58 7.45
N MET A 100 -8.74 -19.90 8.14
CA MET A 100 -7.29 -20.14 8.07
C MET A 100 -6.75 -20.88 9.31
N PRO A 101 -5.57 -21.52 9.23
CA PRO A 101 -4.89 -22.05 10.41
C PRO A 101 -4.40 -20.95 11.35
N HIS A 102 -4.52 -21.16 12.66
CA HIS A 102 -4.11 -20.20 13.69
C HIS A 102 -3.55 -20.90 14.92
N ASP A 103 -2.68 -20.22 15.65
CA ASP A 103 -2.28 -20.60 17.00
C ASP A 103 -2.58 -19.47 18.00
N PHE A 104 -2.43 -19.78 19.28
CA PHE A 104 -2.59 -18.83 20.37
C PHE A 104 -1.36 -18.86 21.26
N VAL A 105 -0.57 -17.79 21.20
CA VAL A 105 0.68 -17.59 21.94
C VAL A 105 0.42 -16.65 23.11
N VAL A 106 0.88 -16.99 24.31
CA VAL A 106 0.80 -16.16 25.51
C VAL A 106 2.21 -15.79 25.97
N GLY A 107 2.72 -14.66 25.51
CA GLY A 107 4.08 -14.21 25.84
C GLY A 107 5.15 -15.28 25.56
N GLU A 108 6.07 -15.45 26.51
CA GLU A 108 7.02 -16.58 26.52
C GLU A 108 6.50 -17.78 27.33
N LEU A 109 5.27 -17.71 27.85
CA LEU A 109 4.76 -18.68 28.83
C LEU A 109 4.17 -19.93 28.18
N GLY A 110 3.74 -19.86 26.93
CA GLY A 110 3.28 -21.02 26.18
C GLY A 110 2.52 -20.66 24.89
N ALA A 111 2.30 -21.67 24.06
CA ALA A 111 1.50 -21.55 22.84
C ALA A 111 0.74 -22.86 22.58
N THR A 112 -0.41 -22.77 21.90
CA THR A 112 -1.05 -23.94 21.29
C THR A 112 -0.22 -24.45 20.09
N SER A 113 -0.60 -25.61 19.55
CA SER A 113 -0.17 -25.95 18.19
C SER A 113 -0.85 -25.06 17.14
N MET A 114 -0.37 -25.13 15.89
CA MET A 114 -1.05 -24.52 14.75
C MET A 114 -2.35 -25.30 14.46
N MET A 115 -3.49 -24.70 14.75
CA MET A 115 -4.81 -25.32 14.71
C MET A 115 -5.50 -25.08 13.38
N ASP A 116 -5.97 -26.15 12.73
CA ASP A 116 -6.83 -26.08 11.54
C ASP A 116 -8.22 -25.48 11.86
N PRO A 117 -8.95 -24.96 10.84
CA PRO A 117 -10.34 -24.49 11.00
C PRO A 117 -11.25 -25.49 11.73
N GLY A 118 -11.89 -25.04 12.81
CA GLY A 118 -12.80 -25.81 13.65
C GLY A 118 -12.13 -26.67 14.72
N ALA A 119 -10.79 -26.65 14.84
CA ALA A 119 -10.09 -27.37 15.90
C ALA A 119 -10.17 -26.63 17.25
N THR A 120 -10.03 -27.37 18.35
CA THR A 120 -9.97 -26.85 19.72
C THR A 120 -8.77 -27.48 20.44
N GLU A 121 -8.01 -26.67 21.17
CA GLU A 121 -6.88 -27.09 22.00
C GLU A 121 -6.89 -26.37 23.36
N THR A 122 -6.37 -27.01 24.40
CA THR A 122 -6.23 -26.41 25.73
C THR A 122 -4.78 -26.05 26.01
N LEU A 123 -4.52 -24.79 26.36
CA LEU A 123 -3.23 -24.28 26.81
C LEU A 123 -3.30 -23.93 28.30
N VAL A 124 -2.42 -24.52 29.12
CA VAL A 124 -2.31 -24.18 30.55
C VAL A 124 -1.05 -23.35 30.78
N VAL A 125 -1.23 -22.16 31.35
CA VAL A 125 -0.17 -21.20 31.66
C VAL A 125 -0.14 -20.95 33.16
N GLU A 126 1.03 -21.03 33.78
CA GLU A 126 1.23 -20.76 35.21
C GLU A 126 1.99 -19.45 35.42
N GLY A 127 1.69 -18.73 36.50
CA GLY A 127 2.51 -17.60 36.97
C GLY A 127 2.35 -16.30 36.18
N ILE A 128 1.12 -15.96 35.77
CA ILE A 128 0.86 -14.64 35.16
C ILE A 128 0.85 -13.57 36.27
N ASP A 129 2.00 -12.94 36.47
CA ASP A 129 2.23 -11.94 37.54
C ASP A 129 2.25 -10.48 37.04
N SER A 130 2.29 -10.27 35.71
CA SER A 130 2.24 -8.96 35.07
C SER A 130 1.36 -8.99 33.82
N SER A 131 0.71 -7.87 33.50
CA SER A 131 -0.06 -7.74 32.26
C SER A 131 0.80 -8.00 31.02
N MET A 132 0.24 -8.66 30.01
CA MET A 132 0.93 -9.06 28.78
C MET A 132 -0.07 -9.21 27.63
N GLN A 133 0.42 -9.54 26.44
CA GLN A 133 -0.41 -9.82 25.28
C GLN A 133 -0.39 -11.31 24.93
N ALA A 134 -1.49 -11.76 24.34
CA ALA A 134 -1.55 -12.99 23.58
C ALA A 134 -1.78 -12.69 22.09
N TRP A 135 -1.26 -13.51 21.19
CA TRP A 135 -1.33 -13.28 19.75
C TRP A 135 -1.29 -14.56 18.91
N CYS A 136 -1.58 -14.45 17.62
CA CYS A 136 -1.35 -15.49 16.62
C CYS A 136 0.02 -15.29 15.95
N SER A 137 0.84 -16.34 15.89
CA SER A 137 2.22 -16.30 15.38
C SER A 137 2.34 -16.36 13.85
N VAL A 138 1.22 -16.59 13.14
CA VAL A 138 1.20 -16.56 11.68
C VAL A 138 1.64 -15.18 11.20
N ALA A 139 2.63 -15.13 10.31
CA ALA A 139 3.24 -13.90 9.84
C ALA A 139 2.18 -12.91 9.31
N GLY A 140 2.17 -11.68 9.85
CA GLY A 140 1.23 -10.64 9.48
C GLY A 140 -0.11 -10.68 10.21
N HIS A 141 -0.43 -11.75 10.98
CA HIS A 141 -1.71 -11.85 11.67
C HIS A 141 -1.75 -11.02 12.95
N ARG A 142 -0.68 -11.06 13.75
CA ARG A 142 -0.55 -10.19 14.93
C ARG A 142 -0.62 -8.72 14.50
N GLU A 143 0.14 -8.37 13.47
CA GLU A 143 0.21 -7.02 12.90
C GLU A 143 -1.13 -6.58 12.29
N ALA A 144 -1.97 -7.54 11.87
CA ALA A 144 -3.33 -7.30 11.39
C ALA A 144 -4.40 -7.26 12.51
N GLY A 145 -3.99 -7.29 13.79
CA GLY A 145 -4.88 -7.15 14.94
C GLY A 145 -5.30 -8.47 15.59
N MET A 146 -4.68 -9.59 15.24
CA MET A 146 -4.92 -10.89 15.87
C MET A 146 -4.16 -11.01 17.21
N GLU A 147 -4.47 -10.09 18.12
CA GLU A 147 -3.92 -9.99 19.47
C GLU A 147 -5.03 -9.77 20.53
N ALA A 148 -4.73 -10.12 21.78
CA ALA A 148 -5.58 -9.91 22.94
C ALA A 148 -4.74 -9.45 24.14
N ASP A 149 -5.26 -8.50 24.91
CA ASP A 149 -4.62 -8.03 26.14
C ASP A 149 -5.00 -8.92 27.33
N ILE A 150 -4.00 -9.39 28.07
CA ILE A 150 -4.17 -10.08 29.35
C ILE A 150 -3.77 -9.11 30.47
N THR A 151 -4.75 -8.66 31.25
CA THR A 151 -4.54 -7.74 32.38
C THR A 151 -4.55 -8.48 33.71
N VAL A 152 -3.52 -8.26 34.52
CA VAL A 152 -3.44 -8.84 35.86
C VAL A 152 -4.19 -7.98 36.88
N THR A 153 -5.10 -8.59 37.63
CA THR A 153 -5.93 -7.95 38.66
C THR A 153 -5.54 -8.40 40.08
N GLY A 154 -5.52 -7.48 41.04
CA GLY A 154 -5.35 -7.81 42.47
C GLY A 154 -3.92 -7.78 43.04
N GLY A 155 -2.93 -7.21 42.34
CA GLY A 155 -1.62 -6.89 42.92
C GLY A 155 -1.66 -5.61 43.77
N ASP A 156 -1.04 -5.62 44.94
CA ASP A 156 -1.09 -4.53 45.92
C ASP A 156 -0.66 -3.18 45.30
N ALA A 157 -1.52 -2.17 45.46
CA ALA A 157 -1.25 -0.79 45.06
C ALA A 157 -0.17 -0.18 45.97
N GLY A 158 1.07 -0.16 45.49
CA GLY A 158 2.18 0.60 46.09
C GLY A 158 2.10 2.08 45.69
N ALA A 159 2.03 2.94 46.70
CA ALA A 159 1.75 4.37 46.61
C ALA A 159 2.80 5.23 45.86
N HIS A 160 2.30 6.30 45.26
CA HIS A 160 3.05 7.48 44.81
C HIS A 160 3.79 8.17 45.98
N ASP A 161 5.06 8.53 45.78
CA ASP A 161 5.68 9.74 46.31
C ASP A 161 6.78 10.23 45.35
N ASP A 162 6.79 11.55 45.15
CA ASP A 162 7.62 12.34 44.24
C ASP A 162 9.04 12.54 44.80
N HIS A 163 10.08 12.28 43.99
CA HIS A 163 11.28 13.11 43.77
C HIS A 163 12.49 12.32 43.22
N GLY A 164 12.73 12.48 41.92
CA GLY A 164 14.07 12.71 41.34
C GLY A 164 15.06 11.55 41.23
N ALA A 165 14.94 10.75 40.17
CA ALA A 165 16.06 10.27 39.37
C ALA A 165 15.56 9.71 38.03
N THR A 166 16.29 10.03 36.97
CA THR A 166 16.06 9.72 35.56
C THR A 166 16.08 8.21 35.27
N THR A 167 15.04 7.70 34.60
CA THR A 167 14.99 6.52 33.70
C THR A 167 13.50 6.33 33.37
N GLY A 168 12.97 6.84 32.27
CA GLY A 168 13.17 6.24 30.96
C GLY A 168 12.12 5.15 30.77
N THR A 169 10.88 5.56 30.47
CA THR A 169 9.82 4.64 30.03
C THR A 169 10.23 4.14 28.64
N GLU A 170 10.90 2.98 28.57
CA GLU A 170 11.05 2.29 27.30
C GLU A 170 9.76 1.56 26.99
N THR A 171 8.78 2.33 26.49
CA THR A 171 8.07 1.87 25.30
C THR A 171 9.16 1.59 24.28
N ALA A 172 9.20 0.41 23.66
CA ALA A 172 10.08 0.20 22.52
C ALA A 172 9.59 1.13 21.39
N THR A 173 9.99 2.39 21.42
CA THR A 173 10.07 3.24 20.24
C THR A 173 11.10 2.55 19.38
N GLY A 174 10.66 1.78 18.38
CA GLY A 174 11.56 1.27 17.36
C GLY A 174 12.41 2.45 16.88
N ASN A 175 13.73 2.29 16.90
CA ASN A 175 14.65 3.34 16.44
C ASN A 175 14.56 3.42 14.91
N PHE A 176 13.48 4.02 14.41
CA PHE A 176 13.27 4.26 12.98
C PHE A 176 14.33 5.21 12.45
N ALA A 177 14.68 5.04 11.18
CA ALA A 177 15.56 5.97 10.50
C ALA A 177 14.87 7.34 10.39
N GLU A 178 15.59 8.40 10.76
CA GLU A 178 15.11 9.78 10.74
C GLU A 178 15.67 10.52 9.52
N ILE A 179 14.79 11.17 8.76
CA ILE A 179 15.17 11.96 7.57
C ILE A 179 15.49 13.40 7.98
N ASP A 180 16.72 13.85 7.75
CA ASP A 180 17.07 15.28 7.75
C ASP A 180 16.88 15.88 6.35
N PHE A 181 15.77 16.60 6.15
CA PHE A 181 15.46 17.26 4.89
C PHE A 181 16.43 18.38 4.48
N ASN A 182 17.34 18.80 5.38
CA ASN A 182 18.38 19.79 5.08
C ASN A 182 19.76 19.16 4.82
N ALA A 183 19.90 17.84 5.00
CA ALA A 183 21.14 17.15 4.71
C ALA A 183 21.42 17.14 3.19
N ALA A 184 22.69 17.01 2.84
CA ALA A 184 23.13 16.95 1.44
C ALA A 184 23.61 15.54 1.11
N PRO A 185 23.31 15.01 -0.10
CA PRO A 185 23.76 13.69 -0.52
C PRO A 185 25.29 13.54 -0.48
N GLY A 186 25.75 12.29 -0.33
CA GLY A 186 27.18 11.95 -0.40
C GLY A 186 27.81 12.23 -1.77
N PRO A 187 29.15 12.27 -1.87
CA PRO A 187 29.85 12.60 -3.12
C PRO A 187 29.65 11.59 -4.25
N ASP A 188 29.29 10.35 -3.93
CA ASP A 188 29.06 9.27 -4.90
C ASP A 188 27.58 9.09 -5.27
N TRP A 189 26.70 9.95 -4.72
CA TRP A 189 25.27 9.92 -5.02
C TRP A 189 25.00 10.37 -6.47
N VAL A 190 24.09 9.66 -7.13
CA VAL A 190 23.65 9.94 -8.50
C VAL A 190 22.13 10.07 -8.48
N PRO A 191 21.56 11.19 -8.98
CA PRO A 191 20.11 11.34 -9.07
C PRO A 191 19.53 10.37 -10.11
N PHE A 192 18.25 10.06 -9.95
CA PHE A 192 17.47 9.46 -11.02
C PHE A 192 17.39 10.45 -12.19
N ASP A 193 17.73 10.01 -13.41
CA ASP A 193 17.60 10.85 -14.61
C ASP A 193 16.13 10.96 -15.03
N PRO A 194 15.51 12.15 -14.94
CA PRO A 194 14.10 12.31 -15.26
C PRO A 194 13.83 12.30 -16.77
N VAL A 195 14.85 12.35 -17.64
CA VAL A 195 14.66 12.42 -19.10
C VAL A 195 14.00 11.14 -19.61
N LEU A 196 12.78 11.28 -20.14
CA LEU A 196 12.06 10.17 -20.73
C LEU A 196 12.53 9.93 -22.17
N GLN A 197 13.18 8.80 -22.39
CA GLN A 197 13.63 8.40 -23.72
C GLN A 197 12.44 8.16 -24.67
N PRO A 198 12.59 8.41 -25.99
CA PRO A 198 11.56 8.08 -26.97
C PRO A 198 11.15 6.61 -26.91
N ALA A 199 9.90 6.31 -27.25
CA ALA A 199 9.44 4.93 -27.32
C ALA A 199 10.34 4.10 -28.25
N PRO A 200 10.80 2.92 -27.81
CA PRO A 200 11.63 2.04 -28.64
C PRO A 200 10.89 1.69 -29.95
N GLY A 201 11.67 1.50 -31.01
CA GLY A 201 11.12 1.08 -32.30
C GLY A 201 10.65 -0.38 -32.29
N GLY A 202 9.82 -0.75 -33.26
CA GLY A 202 9.23 -2.09 -33.34
C GLY A 202 7.89 -2.18 -32.60
N THR A 203 7.34 -3.39 -32.53
CA THR A 203 6.05 -3.68 -31.88
C THR A 203 6.18 -4.74 -30.79
N ASN A 204 7.31 -5.45 -30.73
CA ASN A 204 7.57 -6.45 -29.70
C ASN A 204 8.71 -5.97 -28.81
N HIS A 205 8.45 -5.89 -27.51
CA HIS A 205 9.40 -5.46 -26.50
C HIS A 205 9.71 -6.63 -25.57
N GLU A 206 10.95 -7.08 -25.55
CA GLU A 206 11.44 -8.10 -24.63
C GLU A 206 12.14 -7.41 -23.46
N ILE A 207 11.66 -7.68 -22.25
CA ILE A 207 12.14 -7.01 -21.03
C ILE A 207 12.49 -8.08 -20.01
N ALA A 208 13.64 -7.94 -19.36
CA ALA A 208 14.02 -8.76 -18.22
C ALA A 208 13.92 -7.92 -16.95
N LEU A 209 13.16 -8.41 -15.97
CA LEU A 209 13.04 -7.81 -14.64
C LEU A 209 13.51 -8.80 -13.58
N SER A 210 14.40 -8.33 -12.69
CA SER A 210 14.81 -9.01 -11.47
C SER A 210 14.11 -8.39 -10.28
N MET A 211 13.60 -9.22 -9.36
CA MET A 211 13.04 -8.77 -8.08
C MET A 211 13.96 -9.20 -6.94
N GLU A 212 14.39 -8.22 -6.14
CA GLU A 212 15.38 -8.36 -5.08
C GLU A 212 15.13 -7.34 -3.97
N GLU A 213 15.41 -7.71 -2.73
CA GLU A 213 15.48 -6.78 -1.60
C GLU A 213 16.89 -6.19 -1.53
N THR A 214 16.99 -4.87 -1.65
CA THR A 214 18.26 -4.13 -1.77
C THR A 214 18.28 -2.98 -0.78
N VAL A 215 19.34 -2.88 0.02
CA VAL A 215 19.55 -1.69 0.87
C VAL A 215 19.98 -0.51 -0.01
N LEU A 216 19.11 0.49 -0.10
CA LEU A 216 19.34 1.71 -0.87
C LEU A 216 19.33 2.94 0.04
N GLU A 217 20.12 3.95 -0.29
CA GLU A 217 20.00 5.28 0.32
C GLU A 217 18.79 6.01 -0.29
N VAL A 218 17.80 6.37 0.53
CA VAL A 218 16.55 7.01 0.09
C VAL A 218 16.46 8.49 0.46
N ALA A 219 17.31 8.92 1.39
CA ALA A 219 17.59 10.31 1.73
C ALA A 219 19.04 10.42 2.21
N PRO A 220 19.66 11.60 2.24
CA PRO A 220 21.06 11.72 2.62
C PRO A 220 21.37 11.09 3.99
N GLY A 221 22.19 10.03 3.99
CA GLY A 221 22.56 9.30 5.21
C GLY A 221 21.48 8.39 5.78
N VAL A 222 20.37 8.17 5.07
CA VAL A 222 19.26 7.28 5.47
C VAL A 222 19.11 6.17 4.45
N THR A 223 19.32 4.94 4.91
CA THR A 223 19.20 3.71 4.14
C THR A 223 18.01 2.89 4.60
N GLN A 224 17.34 2.23 3.66
CA GLN A 224 16.22 1.32 3.88
C GLN A 224 16.39 0.09 3.00
N GLU A 225 15.91 -1.06 3.46
CA GLU A 225 15.76 -2.23 2.59
C GLU A 225 14.56 -1.99 1.66
N ILE A 226 14.86 -1.66 0.42
CA ILE A 226 13.89 -1.44 -0.63
C ILE A 226 13.70 -2.73 -1.41
N TRP A 227 12.45 -3.11 -1.64
CA TRP A 227 12.11 -4.23 -2.48
C TRP A 227 11.99 -3.70 -3.90
N THR A 228 12.85 -4.18 -4.79
CA THR A 228 13.10 -3.50 -6.07
C THR A 228 12.64 -4.32 -7.26
N PHE A 229 12.47 -3.62 -8.38
CA PHE A 229 12.68 -4.19 -9.70
C PHE A 229 14.03 -3.66 -10.23
N ASN A 230 14.95 -4.55 -10.60
CA ASN A 230 16.29 -4.23 -11.12
C ASN A 230 17.13 -3.31 -10.22
N GLU A 231 17.13 -3.54 -8.91
CA GLU A 231 17.92 -2.77 -7.92
C GLU A 231 17.66 -1.25 -7.99
N GLN A 232 16.47 -0.86 -8.47
CA GLN A 232 16.07 0.53 -8.71
C GLN A 232 14.81 0.89 -7.92
N PHE A 233 14.76 2.14 -7.49
CA PHE A 233 13.60 2.75 -6.86
C PHE A 233 13.36 4.16 -7.42
N PRO A 234 12.24 4.42 -8.13
CA PRO A 234 11.27 3.43 -8.60
C PRO A 234 11.91 2.40 -9.54
N GLY A 235 11.22 1.29 -9.79
CA GLY A 235 11.63 0.33 -10.82
C GLY A 235 11.72 0.95 -12.22
N PRO A 236 12.34 0.24 -13.19
CA PRO A 236 12.58 0.75 -14.54
C PRO A 236 11.36 1.43 -15.19
N ILE A 237 11.57 2.60 -15.78
CA ILE A 237 10.54 3.26 -16.59
C ILE A 237 10.48 2.57 -17.95
N MET A 238 9.34 1.98 -18.26
CA MET A 238 9.08 1.33 -19.53
C MET A 238 8.27 2.26 -20.44
N ARG A 239 8.47 2.15 -21.75
CA ARG A 239 7.70 2.92 -22.73
C ARG A 239 7.40 2.11 -23.97
N GLY A 240 6.23 2.32 -24.56
CA GLY A 240 5.83 1.78 -25.85
C GLY A 240 4.65 2.56 -26.44
N LYS A 241 3.95 1.94 -27.38
CA LYS A 241 2.82 2.53 -28.10
C LYS A 241 1.61 1.61 -28.05
N VAL A 242 0.43 2.17 -28.32
CA VAL A 242 -0.79 1.37 -28.45
C VAL A 242 -0.61 0.31 -29.54
N GLY A 243 -0.88 -0.95 -29.18
CA GLY A 243 -0.73 -2.12 -30.03
C GLY A 243 0.60 -2.86 -29.87
N ASP A 244 1.54 -2.34 -29.07
CA ASP A 244 2.78 -3.04 -28.77
C ASP A 244 2.55 -4.25 -27.86
N ILE A 245 3.38 -5.28 -28.03
CA ILE A 245 3.42 -6.51 -27.25
C ILE A 245 4.63 -6.46 -26.33
N PHE A 246 4.38 -6.49 -25.02
CA PHE A 246 5.40 -6.60 -23.99
C PHE A 246 5.54 -8.06 -23.59
N THR A 247 6.75 -8.60 -23.64
CA THR A 247 7.11 -9.92 -23.11
C THR A 247 8.14 -9.73 -22.01
N VAL A 248 7.68 -9.83 -20.77
CA VAL A 248 8.48 -9.57 -19.58
C VAL A 248 8.89 -10.92 -18.97
N THR A 249 10.19 -11.18 -18.92
CA THR A 249 10.75 -12.29 -18.15
C THR A 249 11.08 -11.79 -16.75
N LEU A 250 10.31 -12.25 -15.78
CA LEU A 250 10.44 -11.91 -14.38
C LEU A 250 11.22 -13.01 -13.65
N THR A 251 12.26 -12.66 -12.93
CA THR A 251 13.02 -13.57 -12.07
C THR A 251 13.01 -13.06 -10.65
N ASN A 252 12.66 -13.92 -9.69
CA ASN A 252 12.75 -13.58 -8.27
C ASN A 252 14.11 -14.04 -7.74
N ASN A 253 15.01 -13.09 -7.52
CA ASN A 253 16.32 -13.31 -6.93
C ASN A 253 16.35 -12.96 -5.42
N GLY A 254 15.23 -12.48 -4.89
CA GLY A 254 15.07 -12.10 -3.50
C GLY A 254 14.90 -13.28 -2.56
N THR A 255 14.49 -12.96 -1.33
CA THR A 255 14.35 -13.92 -0.22
C THR A 255 12.90 -14.26 0.10
N MET A 256 11.95 -13.45 -0.38
CA MET A 256 10.52 -13.68 -0.21
C MET A 256 9.78 -13.86 -1.54
N GLY A 257 8.47 -14.17 -1.45
CA GLY A 257 7.62 -14.25 -2.63
C GLY A 257 7.33 -12.86 -3.21
N HIS A 258 7.41 -12.74 -4.53
CA HIS A 258 7.07 -11.51 -5.25
C HIS A 258 6.23 -11.80 -6.50
N SER A 259 5.56 -10.79 -7.02
CA SER A 259 4.81 -10.88 -8.28
C SER A 259 4.92 -9.56 -9.07
N LEU A 260 4.19 -9.48 -10.18
CA LEU A 260 4.13 -8.29 -11.00
C LEU A 260 2.71 -8.12 -11.56
N ASP A 261 2.12 -6.96 -11.30
CA ASP A 261 0.86 -6.48 -11.83
C ASP A 261 1.13 -5.27 -12.74
N PHE A 262 0.76 -5.39 -14.02
CA PHE A 262 0.75 -4.28 -14.96
C PHE A 262 -0.66 -3.73 -15.13
N HIS A 263 -0.88 -2.47 -14.76
CA HIS A 263 -2.17 -1.80 -14.96
C HIS A 263 -2.48 -1.52 -16.43
N ALA A 264 -1.46 -1.53 -17.29
CA ALA A 264 -1.62 -1.45 -18.75
C ALA A 264 -2.10 -2.77 -19.38
N SER A 265 -2.12 -3.87 -18.63
CA SER A 265 -2.45 -5.21 -19.13
C SER A 265 -3.92 -5.57 -18.93
N LYS A 266 -4.43 -6.50 -19.75
CA LYS A 266 -5.76 -7.10 -19.60
C LYS A 266 -5.65 -8.62 -19.60
N VAL A 267 -5.20 -9.17 -18.48
CA VAL A 267 -4.96 -10.61 -18.28
C VAL A 267 -5.60 -11.10 -16.98
N ALA A 268 -5.63 -12.41 -16.75
CA ALA A 268 -6.17 -12.98 -15.50
C ALA A 268 -5.11 -12.90 -14.39
N MET A 269 -5.46 -12.29 -13.26
CA MET A 269 -4.56 -12.09 -12.12
C MET A 269 -3.96 -13.40 -11.59
N ASN A 270 -4.75 -14.47 -11.50
CA ASN A 270 -4.32 -15.75 -10.95
C ASN A 270 -3.41 -16.57 -11.89
N ASP A 271 -3.16 -16.07 -13.10
CA ASP A 271 -2.27 -16.69 -14.08
C ASP A 271 -0.95 -15.89 -14.15
N GLU A 272 -1.02 -14.66 -14.68
CA GLU A 272 0.16 -13.83 -14.98
C GLU A 272 0.67 -13.02 -13.78
N MET A 273 -0.18 -12.73 -12.79
CA MET A 273 0.16 -11.88 -11.65
C MET A 273 0.36 -12.68 -10.34
N ARG A 274 0.52 -14.00 -10.46
CA ARG A 274 0.74 -14.89 -9.31
C ARG A 274 2.08 -14.63 -8.64
N THR A 275 2.16 -14.87 -7.34
CA THR A 275 3.44 -14.92 -6.61
C THR A 275 4.35 -16.01 -7.18
N ILE A 276 5.61 -15.64 -7.41
CA ILE A 276 6.71 -16.55 -7.69
C ILE A 276 7.66 -16.56 -6.50
N GLN A 277 8.13 -17.75 -6.13
CA GLN A 277 9.01 -17.96 -4.99
C GLN A 277 10.47 -17.59 -5.34
N PRO A 278 11.35 -17.40 -4.34
CA PRO A 278 12.78 -17.22 -4.56
C PRO A 278 13.37 -18.27 -5.52
N GLY A 279 14.11 -17.80 -6.52
CA GLY A 279 14.73 -18.60 -7.58
C GLY A 279 13.80 -19.02 -8.73
N GLU A 280 12.50 -18.69 -8.66
CA GLU A 280 11.56 -18.96 -9.75
C GLU A 280 11.59 -17.85 -10.82
N SER A 281 11.02 -18.16 -11.99
CA SER A 281 10.82 -17.18 -13.06
C SER A 281 9.46 -17.39 -13.74
N LEU A 282 8.93 -16.29 -14.27
CA LEU A 282 7.67 -16.23 -15.01
C LEU A 282 7.87 -15.40 -16.27
N VAL A 283 7.25 -15.82 -17.38
CA VAL A 283 7.16 -15.00 -18.59
C VAL A 283 5.74 -14.45 -18.66
N TYR A 284 5.61 -13.14 -18.54
CA TYR A 284 4.37 -12.39 -18.61
C TYR A 284 4.31 -11.68 -19.97
N GLN A 285 3.34 -12.04 -20.81
CA GLN A 285 3.10 -11.35 -22.08
C GLN A 285 1.75 -10.61 -22.10
N PHE A 286 1.73 -9.37 -22.58
CA PHE A 286 0.49 -8.64 -22.84
C PHE A 286 0.60 -7.66 -24.02
N GLU A 287 -0.56 -7.32 -24.59
CA GLU A 287 -0.72 -6.27 -25.59
C GLU A 287 -1.14 -4.96 -24.90
N ALA A 288 -0.43 -3.86 -25.15
CA ALA A 288 -0.76 -2.53 -24.69
C ALA A 288 -1.93 -1.95 -25.50
N LYS A 289 -3.16 -2.23 -25.07
CA LYS A 289 -4.39 -1.87 -25.81
C LYS A 289 -4.82 -0.41 -25.66
N TYR A 290 -4.29 0.31 -24.67
CA TYR A 290 -4.71 1.66 -24.31
C TYR A 290 -3.50 2.54 -24.06
N ALA A 291 -3.61 3.80 -24.48
CA ALA A 291 -2.64 4.83 -24.16
C ALA A 291 -2.83 5.33 -22.74
N GLY A 292 -1.75 5.71 -22.08
CA GLY A 292 -1.78 6.12 -20.68
C GLY A 292 -0.40 6.12 -20.05
N ALA A 293 -0.34 6.67 -18.85
CA ALA A 293 0.78 6.54 -17.95
C ALA A 293 0.32 5.60 -16.83
N PHE A 294 0.80 4.37 -16.85
CA PHE A 294 0.32 3.29 -15.99
C PHE A 294 1.38 2.96 -14.95
N MET A 295 0.97 2.63 -13.73
CA MET A 295 1.88 1.98 -12.80
C MET A 295 2.01 0.49 -13.13
N TYR A 296 3.11 -0.10 -12.68
CA TYR A 296 3.19 -1.53 -12.42
C TYR A 296 3.74 -1.73 -11.02
N HIS A 297 3.37 -2.83 -10.36
CA HIS A 297 3.82 -3.09 -8.99
C HIS A 297 3.76 -4.57 -8.61
N CYS A 298 4.36 -4.93 -7.49
CA CYS A 298 4.18 -6.26 -6.93
C CYS A 298 2.76 -6.41 -6.34
N GLY A 299 2.12 -7.56 -6.59
CA GLY A 299 0.78 -7.89 -6.11
C GLY A 299 0.75 -8.95 -4.99
N THR A 300 1.91 -9.43 -4.53
CA THR A 300 2.00 -10.41 -3.43
C THR A 300 1.51 -9.79 -2.12
N ALA A 301 0.88 -10.60 -1.26
CA ALA A 301 0.33 -10.14 0.01
C ALA A 301 1.42 -10.07 1.11
N PRO A 302 1.41 -9.04 1.99
CA PRO A 302 0.54 -7.86 1.96
C PRO A 302 0.97 -6.87 0.86
N THR A 303 0.10 -6.61 -0.12
CA THR A 303 0.43 -5.78 -1.29
C THR A 303 0.87 -4.37 -0.90
N LEU A 304 0.25 -3.81 0.15
CA LEU A 304 0.62 -2.52 0.71
C LEU A 304 2.11 -2.48 1.10
N HIS A 305 2.63 -3.53 1.72
CA HIS A 305 4.03 -3.58 2.16
C HIS A 305 4.98 -3.64 0.97
N HIS A 306 4.63 -4.42 -0.06
CA HIS A 306 5.45 -4.50 -1.27
C HIS A 306 5.51 -3.19 -2.04
N ILE A 307 4.38 -2.50 -2.21
CA ILE A 307 4.36 -1.19 -2.86
C ILE A 307 5.08 -0.16 -1.99
N GLY A 308 4.79 -0.11 -0.69
CA GLY A 308 5.39 0.84 0.24
C GLY A 308 6.90 0.68 0.42
N ASN A 309 7.44 -0.53 0.22
CA ASN A 309 8.88 -0.80 0.15
C ASN A 309 9.48 -0.63 -1.25
N GLY A 310 8.76 -0.07 -2.21
CA GLY A 310 9.32 0.39 -3.48
C GLY A 310 9.16 -0.56 -4.67
N MET A 311 8.42 -1.67 -4.56
CA MET A 311 8.13 -2.55 -5.71
C MET A 311 7.07 -1.94 -6.62
N HIS A 312 7.41 -0.83 -7.26
CA HIS A 312 6.57 -0.16 -8.24
C HIS A 312 7.42 0.58 -9.28
N GLY A 313 6.85 0.79 -10.46
CA GLY A 313 7.45 1.65 -11.49
C GLY A 313 6.39 2.18 -12.44
N ALA A 314 6.84 2.73 -13.56
CA ALA A 314 5.98 3.34 -14.57
C ALA A 314 6.10 2.66 -15.94
N LEU A 315 4.96 2.54 -16.62
CA LEU A 315 4.84 2.14 -18.01
C LEU A 315 4.06 3.20 -18.79
N ILE A 316 4.74 3.87 -19.71
CA ILE A 316 4.17 4.89 -20.59
C ILE A 316 3.76 4.26 -21.93
N ILE A 317 2.49 4.35 -22.27
CA ILE A 317 1.98 3.94 -23.59
C ILE A 317 1.55 5.19 -24.35
N ASP A 318 2.34 5.55 -25.36
CA ASP A 318 2.09 6.74 -26.19
C ASP A 318 0.72 6.66 -26.89
N PRO A 319 -0.09 7.73 -26.85
CA PRO A 319 -1.27 7.82 -27.71
C PRO A 319 -0.87 7.92 -29.19
N PRO A 320 -1.68 7.40 -30.13
CA PRO A 320 -1.34 7.38 -31.56
C PRO A 320 -1.06 8.77 -32.17
N ASP A 321 -1.61 9.83 -31.59
CA ASP A 321 -1.51 11.22 -32.03
C ASP A 321 -0.62 12.08 -31.11
N LEU A 322 0.31 11.46 -30.37
CA LEU A 322 1.24 12.18 -29.50
C LEU A 322 2.12 13.14 -30.32
N ALA A 323 1.93 14.45 -30.13
CA ALA A 323 2.70 15.47 -30.81
C ALA A 323 4.17 15.45 -30.35
N PRO A 324 5.13 15.83 -31.20
CA PRO A 324 6.52 16.01 -30.76
C PRO A 324 6.63 17.22 -29.82
N VAL A 325 7.58 17.13 -28.90
CA VAL A 325 8.01 18.21 -28.00
C VAL A 325 9.54 18.24 -28.00
N ASP A 326 10.14 19.29 -27.45
CA ASP A 326 11.61 19.44 -27.42
C ASP A 326 12.23 18.58 -26.32
N LYS A 327 11.57 18.47 -25.16
CA LYS A 327 12.00 17.65 -24.02
C LYS A 327 10.84 16.89 -23.38
N GLU A 328 11.10 15.65 -23.00
CA GLU A 328 10.18 14.84 -22.19
C GLU A 328 10.83 14.45 -20.87
N PHE A 329 10.08 14.61 -19.78
CA PHE A 329 10.47 14.13 -18.45
C PHE A 329 9.42 13.18 -17.87
N VAL A 330 9.83 12.34 -16.93
CA VAL A 330 8.95 11.45 -16.16
C VAL A 330 9.19 11.61 -14.66
N PHE A 331 8.11 11.82 -13.91
CA PHE A 331 8.12 11.81 -12.45
C PHE A 331 7.11 10.81 -11.92
N VAL A 332 7.60 9.91 -11.08
CA VAL A 332 6.83 8.95 -10.31
C VAL A 332 6.80 9.46 -8.89
N GLN A 333 5.61 9.82 -8.42
CA GLN A 333 5.39 10.15 -7.01
C GLN A 333 5.19 8.86 -6.21
N SER A 334 5.83 8.78 -5.06
CA SER A 334 5.59 7.73 -4.07
C SER A 334 5.89 8.23 -2.66
N GLU A 335 5.40 7.50 -1.66
CA GLU A 335 5.77 7.73 -0.27
C GLU A 335 6.98 6.90 0.16
N ILE A 336 7.64 7.33 1.22
CA ILE A 336 8.63 6.54 1.98
C ILE A 336 8.11 6.41 3.41
N TYR A 337 8.08 5.18 3.90
CA TYR A 337 7.75 4.82 5.28
C TYR A 337 9.01 4.19 5.88
N THR A 338 9.71 4.89 6.76
CA THR A 338 10.94 4.38 7.36
C THR A 338 10.65 3.33 8.43
N GLY A 339 11.36 2.20 8.33
CA GLY A 339 11.67 1.31 9.44
C GLY A 339 13.01 1.68 10.08
N PRO A 340 13.62 0.79 10.88
CA PRO A 340 15.00 0.97 11.34
C PRO A 340 15.99 1.13 10.17
N GLU A 341 17.16 1.68 10.45
CA GLU A 341 18.21 1.89 9.44
C GLU A 341 18.60 0.58 8.72
N GLY A 342 18.49 0.56 7.39
CA GLY A 342 18.80 -0.60 6.55
C GLY A 342 17.77 -1.73 6.58
N GLU A 343 16.64 -1.54 7.27
CA GLU A 343 15.54 -2.51 7.33
C GLU A 343 14.37 -2.06 6.43
N PRO A 344 13.38 -2.94 6.14
CA PRO A 344 12.19 -2.56 5.40
C PRO A 344 11.38 -1.49 6.10
N GLY A 345 10.60 -0.75 5.32
CA GLY A 345 9.63 0.19 5.82
C GLY A 345 8.59 -0.43 6.75
N ASP A 346 8.14 0.33 7.73
CA ASP A 346 7.19 -0.14 8.74
C ASP A 346 5.76 -0.24 8.17
N LEU A 347 5.19 -1.45 8.22
CA LEU A 347 3.85 -1.72 7.69
C LEU A 347 2.74 -1.02 8.50
N THR A 348 2.92 -0.83 9.80
CA THR A 348 1.93 -0.13 10.64
C THR A 348 1.84 1.34 10.23
N LYS A 349 2.97 2.00 9.96
CA LYS A 349 2.97 3.35 9.38
C LYS A 349 2.25 3.40 8.04
N MET A 350 2.49 2.42 7.17
CA MET A 350 1.79 2.33 5.88
C MET A 350 0.27 2.21 6.05
N GLN A 351 -0.19 1.35 6.96
CA GLN A 351 -1.61 1.16 7.25
C GLN A 351 -2.27 2.41 7.86
N ASN A 352 -1.52 3.18 8.64
CA ASN A 352 -1.97 4.40 9.29
C ASN A 352 -1.81 5.66 8.43
N GLU A 353 -1.33 5.53 7.19
CA GLU A 353 -1.02 6.67 6.31
C GLU A 353 0.01 7.64 6.94
N GLU A 354 1.00 7.09 7.67
CA GLU A 354 2.03 7.84 8.40
C GLU A 354 3.37 7.84 7.64
N TRP A 355 3.38 8.39 6.42
CA TRP A 355 4.61 8.53 5.63
C TRP A 355 5.57 9.59 6.21
N ASP A 356 6.87 9.28 6.14
CA ASP A 356 7.95 10.18 6.55
C ASP A 356 8.29 11.16 5.43
N ALA A 357 8.29 10.68 4.19
CA ALA A 357 8.57 11.48 3.02
C ALA A 357 7.61 11.17 1.86
N VAL A 358 7.46 12.15 0.98
CA VAL A 358 6.88 11.98 -0.36
C VAL A 358 7.94 12.43 -1.34
N VAL A 359 8.21 11.63 -2.36
CA VAL A 359 9.33 11.84 -3.27
C VAL A 359 8.87 11.78 -4.71
N PHE A 360 9.62 12.47 -5.58
CA PHE A 360 9.59 12.20 -7.02
C PHE A 360 10.81 11.37 -7.36
N ASN A 361 10.60 10.21 -8.00
CA ASN A 361 11.63 9.26 -8.45
C ASN A 361 12.52 8.71 -7.32
N GLY A 362 11.94 8.42 -6.14
CA GLY A 362 12.52 7.51 -5.15
C GLY A 362 13.53 8.08 -4.16
N TYR A 363 13.94 9.35 -4.29
CA TYR A 363 14.91 9.96 -3.37
C TYR A 363 14.46 11.35 -2.90
N VAL A 364 14.59 11.61 -1.60
CA VAL A 364 14.17 12.86 -0.95
C VAL A 364 14.89 14.06 -1.55
N ASN A 365 14.14 15.05 -2.04
CA ASN A 365 14.68 16.32 -2.57
C ASN A 365 15.73 16.17 -3.69
N GLN A 366 15.76 15.04 -4.42
CA GLN A 366 16.85 14.80 -5.38
C GLN A 366 17.05 15.94 -6.39
N TYR A 367 15.97 16.52 -6.90
CA TYR A 367 16.04 17.58 -7.90
C TYR A 367 16.29 18.97 -7.32
N VAL A 368 16.29 19.11 -5.99
CA VAL A 368 16.88 20.28 -5.32
C VAL A 368 18.40 20.17 -5.36
N HIS A 369 18.92 18.96 -5.18
CA HIS A 369 20.37 18.67 -5.24
C HIS A 369 20.90 18.56 -6.67
N ALA A 370 20.05 18.16 -7.63
CA ALA A 370 20.33 18.05 -9.05
C ALA A 370 19.22 18.70 -9.90
N PRO A 371 19.20 20.04 -10.01
CA PRO A 371 18.21 20.75 -10.82
C PRO A 371 18.22 20.35 -12.30
N ILE A 372 17.07 20.45 -12.95
CA ILE A 372 16.83 20.04 -14.34
C ILE A 372 16.98 21.25 -15.27
N GLU A 373 18.03 21.28 -16.08
CA GLU A 373 18.26 22.40 -16.98
C GLU A 373 17.38 22.36 -18.25
N THR A 374 16.67 23.46 -18.50
CA THR A 374 15.85 23.68 -19.70
C THR A 374 16.07 25.08 -20.27
N GLU A 375 15.67 25.29 -21.52
CA GLU A 375 15.74 26.60 -22.18
C GLU A 375 14.35 27.22 -22.28
N VAL A 376 14.29 28.56 -22.31
CA VAL A 376 13.04 29.28 -22.60
C VAL A 376 12.51 28.89 -23.98
N ASP A 377 11.20 28.96 -24.15
CA ASP A 377 10.48 28.59 -25.38
C ASP A 377 10.61 27.10 -25.81
N GLU A 378 11.36 26.25 -25.11
CA GLU A 378 11.33 24.80 -25.33
C GLU A 378 9.94 24.26 -24.95
N ARG A 379 9.33 23.50 -25.85
CA ARG A 379 8.12 22.74 -25.56
C ARG A 379 8.50 21.56 -24.68
N ILE A 380 8.03 21.58 -23.44
CA ILE A 380 8.31 20.53 -22.46
C ILE A 380 7.04 19.70 -22.26
N ARG A 381 7.19 18.37 -22.25
CA ARG A 381 6.17 17.45 -21.72
C ARG A 381 6.69 16.80 -20.45
N VAL A 382 5.85 16.79 -19.42
CA VAL A 382 6.12 16.08 -18.18
C VAL A 382 5.06 15.00 -17.99
N TRP A 383 5.49 13.75 -18.02
CA TRP A 383 4.69 12.60 -17.61
C TRP A 383 4.74 12.48 -16.09
N VAL A 384 3.58 12.37 -15.46
CA VAL A 384 3.47 12.21 -14.00
C VAL A 384 2.59 11.02 -13.71
N ILE A 385 3.06 10.16 -12.82
CA ILE A 385 2.30 9.04 -12.29
C ILE A 385 2.39 9.08 -10.78
N ASP A 386 1.26 8.89 -10.13
CA ASP A 386 1.19 8.74 -8.69
C ASP A 386 1.10 7.26 -8.34
N ASN A 387 2.23 6.65 -7.99
CA ASN A 387 2.28 5.23 -7.64
C ASN A 387 1.77 4.98 -6.21
N GLY A 388 1.78 6.00 -5.35
CA GLY A 388 1.34 5.89 -3.96
C GLY A 388 2.32 5.13 -3.06
N PRO A 389 1.84 4.19 -2.21
CA PRO A 389 0.54 3.54 -2.28
C PRO A 389 -0.69 4.36 -1.85
N SER A 390 -0.55 5.45 -1.08
CA SER A 390 -1.69 6.03 -0.35
C SER A 390 -1.94 7.52 -0.60
N GLU A 391 -0.89 8.34 -0.72
CA GLU A 391 -1.05 9.80 -0.79
C GLU A 391 -1.24 10.27 -2.23
N ASN A 392 -2.27 11.07 -2.45
CA ASN A 392 -2.61 11.55 -3.78
C ASN A 392 -1.75 12.75 -4.22
N SER A 393 -1.49 12.90 -5.52
CA SER A 393 -0.78 14.05 -6.09
C SER A 393 -1.70 15.19 -6.54
N SER A 394 -1.20 16.42 -6.40
CA SER A 394 -1.71 17.59 -7.11
C SER A 394 -0.54 18.28 -7.79
N PHE A 395 -0.01 17.67 -8.85
CA PHE A 395 1.22 18.12 -9.50
C PHE A 395 1.07 19.54 -10.06
N HIS A 396 1.99 20.43 -9.69
CA HIS A 396 2.00 21.84 -10.03
C HIS A 396 3.43 22.31 -10.25
N ILE A 397 3.65 23.19 -11.23
CA ILE A 397 4.92 23.89 -11.40
C ILE A 397 4.69 25.38 -11.16
N VAL A 398 5.33 25.91 -10.12
CA VAL A 398 5.22 27.32 -9.75
C VAL A 398 5.84 28.18 -10.84
N GLY A 399 5.07 29.15 -11.35
CA GLY A 399 5.54 30.13 -12.33
C GLY A 399 5.20 29.82 -13.78
N THR A 400 4.60 28.65 -14.07
CA THR A 400 4.10 28.32 -15.42
C THR A 400 2.65 27.84 -15.39
N ILE A 401 2.05 27.70 -16.57
CA ILE A 401 0.68 27.23 -16.79
C ILE A 401 0.72 26.12 -17.83
N PHE A 402 0.00 25.03 -17.58
CA PHE A 402 -0.10 23.93 -18.53
C PHE A 402 -1.13 24.28 -19.61
N ASP A 403 -0.71 24.23 -20.87
CA ASP A 403 -1.58 24.45 -22.03
C ASP A 403 -2.08 23.13 -22.66
N THR A 404 -1.46 21.99 -22.29
CA THR A 404 -1.96 20.64 -22.57
C THR A 404 -2.08 19.86 -21.28
N VAL A 405 -3.16 19.09 -21.13
CA VAL A 405 -3.34 18.10 -20.06
C VAL A 405 -3.92 16.83 -20.65
N PHE A 406 -3.23 15.72 -20.43
CA PHE A 406 -3.71 14.37 -20.68
C PHE A 406 -3.75 13.59 -19.38
N LYS A 407 -4.86 12.92 -19.09
CA LYS A 407 -5.06 12.15 -17.86
C LYS A 407 -5.89 10.91 -18.17
N GLU A 408 -5.48 9.75 -17.67
CA GLU A 408 -6.27 8.50 -17.73
C GLU A 408 -6.79 8.18 -19.15
N GLY A 409 -5.94 8.35 -20.17
CA GLY A 409 -6.28 8.00 -21.56
C GLY A 409 -7.02 9.09 -22.35
N THR A 410 -7.27 10.28 -21.80
CA THR A 410 -7.96 11.37 -22.49
C THR A 410 -7.22 12.70 -22.38
N LYS A 411 -7.23 13.49 -23.45
CA LYS A 411 -6.85 14.90 -23.41
C LYS A 411 -7.98 15.70 -22.77
N LEU A 412 -7.68 16.41 -21.69
CA LEU A 412 -8.59 17.31 -20.98
C LEU A 412 -8.41 18.76 -21.42
N LEU A 413 -7.20 19.10 -21.85
CA LEU A 413 -6.83 20.41 -22.38
C LEU A 413 -5.87 20.22 -23.55
N GLU A 414 -6.03 21.03 -24.60
CA GLU A 414 -5.17 21.08 -25.77
C GLU A 414 -4.77 22.53 -26.05
N PRO A 415 -3.65 22.76 -26.77
CA PRO A 415 -3.24 24.09 -27.17
C PRO A 415 -4.37 24.82 -27.90
N ASP A 416 -4.55 26.11 -27.60
CA ASP A 416 -5.57 26.98 -28.19
C ASP A 416 -7.04 26.60 -27.94
N ALA A 417 -7.32 25.61 -27.06
CA ALA A 417 -8.67 25.29 -26.62
C ALA A 417 -9.27 26.46 -25.81
N ARG A 418 -9.85 27.44 -26.52
CA ARG A 418 -10.49 28.65 -25.94
C ARG A 418 -9.56 29.51 -25.07
N GLN A 419 -8.25 29.45 -25.28
CA GLN A 419 -7.24 30.08 -24.40
C GLN A 419 -7.34 29.61 -22.94
N GLY A 420 -7.78 28.36 -22.72
CA GLY A 420 -7.77 27.74 -21.40
C GLY A 420 -6.37 27.34 -20.96
N GLY A 421 -6.14 27.27 -19.66
CA GLY A 421 -4.92 26.79 -19.04
C GLY A 421 -5.24 25.97 -17.79
N SER A 422 -4.41 24.98 -17.47
CA SER A 422 -4.48 24.24 -16.22
C SER A 422 -3.33 24.64 -15.29
N GLN A 423 -3.64 24.81 -14.01
CA GLN A 423 -2.64 25.11 -12.98
C GLN A 423 -2.03 23.85 -12.38
N ALA A 424 -2.75 22.72 -12.41
CA ALA A 424 -2.35 21.49 -11.74
C ALA A 424 -2.87 20.26 -12.49
N LEU A 425 -2.20 19.13 -12.29
CA LEU A 425 -2.68 17.80 -12.65
C LEU A 425 -2.97 17.03 -11.35
N ASP A 426 -4.25 16.80 -11.05
CA ASP A 426 -4.66 15.98 -9.92
C ASP A 426 -4.52 14.50 -10.28
N LEU A 427 -3.90 13.71 -9.41
CA LEU A 427 -3.76 12.25 -9.55
C LEU A 427 -4.11 11.61 -8.21
N GLN A 428 -4.90 10.54 -8.24
CA GLN A 428 -5.00 9.60 -7.12
C GLN A 428 -3.89 8.54 -7.25
N PRO A 429 -3.60 7.75 -6.20
CA PRO A 429 -2.77 6.58 -6.34
C PRO A 429 -3.25 5.70 -7.52
N ALA A 430 -2.29 5.18 -8.28
CA ALA A 430 -2.46 4.46 -9.54
C ALA A 430 -2.93 5.29 -10.75
N GLN A 431 -3.05 6.62 -10.65
CA GLN A 431 -3.39 7.48 -11.79
C GLN A 431 -2.15 8.11 -12.41
N GLY A 432 -2.24 8.35 -13.72
CA GLY A 432 -1.18 9.02 -14.46
C GLY A 432 -1.65 9.85 -15.66
N GLY A 433 -0.74 10.68 -16.14
CA GLY A 433 -0.99 11.58 -17.24
C GLY A 433 0.25 12.32 -17.71
N TYR A 434 0.05 13.34 -18.54
CA TYR A 434 1.09 14.32 -18.85
C TYR A 434 0.53 15.73 -18.92
N VAL A 435 1.42 16.69 -18.70
CA VAL A 435 1.20 18.11 -18.94
C VAL A 435 2.22 18.64 -19.94
N GLU A 436 1.86 19.68 -20.69
CA GLU A 436 2.80 20.39 -21.56
C GLU A 436 2.72 21.89 -21.35
N PHE A 437 3.87 22.54 -21.51
CA PHE A 437 4.06 23.97 -21.29
C PHE A 437 5.36 24.45 -21.96
N THR A 438 5.59 25.77 -21.89
CA THR A 438 6.85 26.45 -22.15
C THR A 438 7.22 27.31 -20.95
N PHE A 439 8.50 27.68 -20.81
CA PHE A 439 8.92 28.74 -19.90
C PHE A 439 9.11 30.04 -20.68
N ASP A 440 8.43 31.11 -20.25
CA ASP A 440 8.39 32.39 -20.96
C ASP A 440 9.60 33.29 -20.64
N GLU A 441 10.27 33.08 -19.51
CA GLU A 441 11.44 33.85 -19.10
C GLU A 441 12.48 32.98 -18.37
N PRO A 442 13.77 33.36 -18.41
CA PRO A 442 14.79 32.65 -17.65
C PRO A 442 14.54 32.81 -16.14
N GLY A 443 14.64 31.71 -15.39
CA GLY A 443 14.38 31.72 -13.96
C GLY A 443 14.51 30.34 -13.33
N MET A 444 14.11 30.27 -12.06
CA MET A 444 13.96 29.01 -11.34
C MET A 444 12.47 28.70 -11.25
N TYR A 445 12.08 27.48 -11.61
CA TYR A 445 10.70 27.00 -11.53
C TYR A 445 10.65 25.78 -10.62
N VAL A 446 9.68 25.75 -9.70
CA VAL A 446 9.60 24.67 -8.69
C VAL A 446 8.38 23.81 -8.95
N GLY A 447 8.63 22.55 -9.30
CA GLY A 447 7.62 21.49 -9.36
C GLY A 447 7.33 20.92 -7.98
N VAL A 448 6.06 20.70 -7.66
CA VAL A 448 5.59 20.18 -6.37
C VAL A 448 4.36 19.29 -6.57
N THR A 449 4.05 18.48 -5.57
CA THR A 449 2.65 18.16 -5.27
C THR A 449 2.06 19.26 -4.39
N HIS A 450 0.94 19.84 -4.81
CA HIS A 450 0.26 20.93 -4.11
C HIS A 450 -0.50 20.46 -2.86
N LYS A 451 -0.35 19.18 -2.49
CA LYS A 451 -0.55 18.69 -1.12
C LYS A 451 0.57 19.23 -0.23
N PHE A 452 0.47 20.53 0.06
CA PHE A 452 1.63 21.36 0.36
C PHE A 452 2.43 20.96 1.62
N ALA A 453 1.85 20.19 2.54
CA ALA A 453 2.59 19.57 3.64
C ALA A 453 3.76 18.69 3.13
N ASN A 454 3.61 18.07 1.96
CA ASN A 454 4.59 17.18 1.36
C ASN A 454 5.78 17.91 0.71
N VAL A 455 5.67 19.21 0.42
CA VAL A 455 6.79 20.01 -0.11
C VAL A 455 7.95 20.03 0.88
N GLY A 456 7.64 20.19 2.17
CA GLY A 456 8.64 20.11 3.24
C GLY A 456 9.08 18.67 3.58
N LYS A 457 8.49 17.66 2.92
CA LYS A 457 8.76 16.24 3.13
C LYS A 457 9.40 15.56 1.90
N GLY A 458 10.04 16.30 1.00
CA GLY A 458 10.84 15.72 -0.09
C GLY A 458 10.30 15.89 -1.51
N ALA A 459 9.04 16.32 -1.67
CA ALA A 459 8.35 16.32 -2.96
C ALA A 459 8.60 17.60 -3.76
N GLN A 460 9.85 17.83 -4.15
CA GLN A 460 10.28 19.03 -4.87
C GLN A 460 11.09 18.69 -6.13
N ILE A 461 10.79 19.42 -7.21
CA ILE A 461 11.55 19.44 -8.46
C ILE A 461 12.00 20.87 -8.72
N VAL A 462 13.26 21.07 -9.10
CA VAL A 462 13.77 22.38 -9.52
C VAL A 462 14.12 22.29 -11.00
N PHE A 463 13.50 23.16 -11.79
CA PHE A 463 13.87 23.46 -13.17
C PHE A 463 14.63 24.79 -13.22
#